data_AF-A0A6I1NHM5-F1
#
_entry.id   AF-A0A6I1NHM5-F1
#
_cell.length_a   1.000
_cell.length_b   1.000
_cell.length_c   1.000
_cell.angle_alpha   90.00
_cell.angle_beta   90.00
_cell.angle_gamma   90.00
#
_symmetry.space_group_name_H-M   'P 1'
#
loop_
_entity.id
_entity.type
_entity.pdbx_description
1 polymer ?
#
loop_
_entity_poly.entity_id
_entity_poly.type
_entity_poly.pdbx_seq_one_letter_code
_entity_poly.pdbx_strand_id
1 'polypeptide(L)' 'MNLLDDMLTEVIVRAICFPVGWPVVKLLTRGKYPAKGSWFADTPQAQWTTAVGLAALVIAMIAALKQFAFP' A
#
# COMPACT_ATOMS: atom_id res chain seq x y z
N MET A 1 -15.83 18.38 -1.06
CA MET A 1 -15.33 17.07 -0.62
C MET A 1 -16.01 16.79 0.73
N ASN A 2 -16.84 15.75 0.82
CA ASN A 2 -17.55 15.44 2.06
C ASN A 2 -16.63 14.60 2.95
N LEU A 3 -16.58 14.86 4.27
CA LEU A 3 -15.80 14.07 5.24
C LEU A 3 -16.01 12.54 5.13
N LEU A 4 -17.22 12.13 4.74
CA LEU A 4 -17.56 10.72 4.50
C LEU A 4 -16.78 10.12 3.33
N ASP A 5 -16.53 10.91 2.28
CA ASP A 5 -15.88 10.50 1.04
C ASP A 5 -14.39 10.24 1.28
N ASP A 6 -13.73 11.14 2.03
CA ASP A 6 -12.33 10.99 2.42
C ASP A 6 -12.13 9.73 3.30
N MET A 7 -13.02 9.49 4.27
CA MET A 7 -12.94 8.31 5.13
C MET A 7 -13.19 7.01 4.36
N LEU A 8 -14.18 6.98 3.46
CA LEU A 8 -14.42 5.79 2.63
C LEU A 8 -13.22 5.48 1.74
N THR A 9 -12.68 6.53 1.11
CA THR A 9 -11.53 6.41 0.20
C THR A 9 -10.32 5.88 0.95
N GLU A 10 -10.03 6.41 2.13
CA GLU A 10 -8.93 5.92 2.97
C GLU A 10 -9.10 4.44 3.32
N VAL A 11 -10.30 4.02 3.73
CA VAL A 11 -10.58 2.62 4.07
C VAL A 11 -10.40 1.71 2.87
N ILE A 12 -10.90 2.09 1.69
CA ILE A 12 -10.78 1.31 0.45
C ILE A 12 -9.31 1.22 0.00
N VAL A 13 -8.62 2.36 -0.04
CA VAL A 13 -7.20 2.43 -0.40
C VAL A 13 -6.39 1.52 0.51
N ARG A 14 -6.64 1.58 1.82
CA ARG A 14 -5.95 0.78 2.82
C ARG A 14 -6.31 -0.70 2.74
N ALA A 15 -7.55 -1.04 2.45
CA ALA A 15 -7.99 -2.43 2.27
C ALA A 15 -7.27 -3.12 1.10
N ILE A 16 -6.99 -2.39 0.01
CA ILE A 16 -6.36 -2.94 -1.20
C ILE A 16 -4.83 -2.80 -1.14
N CYS A 17 -4.32 -1.61 -0.80
CA CYS A 17 -2.89 -1.31 -0.89
C CYS A 17 -2.12 -1.96 0.26
N PHE A 18 -2.66 -2.01 1.48
CA PHE A 18 -1.95 -2.64 2.61
C PHE A 18 -1.57 -4.11 2.36
N PRO A 19 -2.46 -5.01 1.90
CA PRO A 19 -2.07 -6.40 1.64
C PRO A 19 -1.08 -6.55 0.47
N VAL A 20 -1.06 -5.61 -0.48
CA VAL A 20 -0.06 -5.57 -1.57
C VAL A 20 1.30 -5.07 -1.08
N GLY A 21 1.31 -4.05 -0.22
CA GLY A 21 2.53 -3.52 0.39
C GLY A 21 3.10 -4.47 1.45
N TRP A 22 2.25 -5.25 2.11
CA TRP A 22 2.63 -6.18 3.17
C TRP A 22 3.80 -7.12 2.79
N PRO A 23 3.75 -7.89 1.68
CA PRO A 23 4.88 -8.73 1.28
C PRO A 23 6.14 -7.91 0.98
N VAL A 24 6.00 -6.74 0.36
CA VAL A 24 7.14 -5.86 0.02
C VAL A 24 7.84 -5.37 1.29
N VAL A 25 7.10 -4.77 2.22
CA VAL A 25 7.65 -4.25 3.47
C VAL A 25 8.19 -5.40 4.34
N LYS A 26 7.52 -6.55 4.33
CA LYS A 26 7.98 -7.75 5.03
C LYS A 26 9.31 -8.26 4.48
N LEU A 27 9.50 -8.27 3.16
CA LEU A 27 10.77 -8.65 2.54
C LEU A 27 11.88 -7.65 2.89
N LEU A 28 11.61 -6.35 2.76
CA LEU A 28 12.58 -5.29 3.05
C LEU A 28 13.02 -5.27 4.53
N THR A 29 12.10 -5.58 5.44
CA THR A 29 12.36 -5.56 6.88
C THR A 29 12.74 -6.94 7.44
N ARG A 30 12.97 -7.94 6.58
CA ARG A 30 13.26 -9.34 6.97
C ARG A 30 12.24 -9.92 7.95
N GLY A 31 10.96 -9.66 7.72
CA GLY A 31 9.87 -10.20 8.53
C GLY A 31 9.53 -9.42 9.79
N LYS A 32 10.25 -8.32 10.10
CA LYS A 32 10.04 -7.55 11.34
C LYS A 32 8.77 -6.68 11.29
N TYR A 33 8.41 -6.18 10.11
CA TYR A 33 7.26 -5.30 9.93
C TYR A 33 6.39 -5.74 8.74
N PRO A 34 5.13 -5.29 8.69
CA PRO A 34 4.39 -4.62 9.76
C PRO A 34 3.88 -5.62 10.82
N ALA A 35 3.66 -5.13 12.06
CA ALA A 35 3.21 -5.95 13.19
C ALA A 35 1.84 -6.60 12.92
N LYS A 36 1.60 -7.81 13.44
CA LYS A 36 0.31 -8.50 13.31
C LYS A 36 -0.80 -7.61 13.92
N GLY A 37 -1.90 -7.41 13.19
CA GLY A 37 -3.02 -6.54 13.61
C GLY A 37 -2.90 -5.06 13.21
N SER A 38 -1.79 -4.64 12.58
CA SER A 38 -1.61 -3.24 12.15
C SER A 38 -2.42 -2.83 10.91
N TRP A 39 -3.15 -3.76 10.28
CA TRP A 39 -3.84 -3.53 9.00
C TRP A 39 -4.71 -2.27 9.02
N PHE A 40 -5.58 -2.10 10.02
CA PHE A 40 -6.41 -0.91 10.21
C PHE A 40 -6.01 -0.05 11.42
N ALA A 41 -4.89 -0.35 12.08
CA ALA A 41 -4.42 0.42 13.23
C ALA A 41 -3.77 1.74 12.77
N ASP A 42 -4.20 2.88 13.31
CA ASP A 42 -3.60 4.18 12.98
C ASP A 42 -2.18 4.32 13.56
N THR A 43 -1.23 3.70 12.87
CA THR A 43 0.17 3.60 13.24
C THR A 43 1.02 3.98 12.03
N PRO A 44 2.19 4.61 12.24
CA PRO A 44 3.08 4.98 11.14
C PRO A 44 3.42 3.77 10.26
N GLN A 45 3.63 2.60 10.87
CA GLN A 45 3.94 1.34 10.17
C GLN A 45 2.86 0.96 9.15
N ALA A 46 1.59 1.18 9.51
CA ALA A 46 0.49 0.83 8.64
C ALA A 46 0.28 1.85 7.51
N GLN A 47 0.52 3.12 7.78
CA GLN A 47 0.53 4.18 6.77
C GLN A 47 1.65 3.93 5.74
N TRP A 48 2.88 3.63 6.20
CA TRP A 48 4.00 3.29 5.31
C TRP A 48 3.75 2.01 4.50
N THR A 49 3.12 0.99 5.10
CA THR A 49 2.76 -0.24 4.37
C THR A 49 1.75 0.04 3.26
N THR A 50 0.73 0.84 3.56
CA THR A 50 -0.27 1.28 2.57
C THR A 50 0.38 2.08 1.45
N ALA A 51 1.28 3.03 1.78
CA ALA A 51 2.01 3.83 0.80
C ALA A 51 2.91 2.98 -0.12
N VAL A 52 3.63 2.00 0.44
CA VAL A 52 4.45 1.06 -0.35
C VAL A 52 3.58 0.19 -1.25
N GLY A 53 2.42 -0.26 -0.77
CA GLY A 53 1.47 -1.01 -1.57
C GLY A 53 0.87 -0.21 -2.72
N LEU A 54 0.57 1.06 -2.50
CA LEU A 54 0.11 1.97 -3.54
C LEU A 54 1.21 2.20 -4.58
N ALA A 55 2.45 2.46 -4.15
CA ALA A 55 3.59 2.60 -5.06
C ALA A 55 3.81 1.32 -5.89
N ALA A 56 3.73 0.14 -5.27
CA ALA A 56 3.85 -1.13 -5.95
C ALA A 56 2.73 -1.34 -6.98
N LEU A 57 1.48 -0.98 -6.66
CA LEU A 57 0.36 -1.03 -7.59
C LEU A 57 0.55 -0.09 -8.78
N VAL A 58 1.00 1.14 -8.55
CA VAL A 58 1.29 2.10 -9.62
C VAL A 58 2.39 1.56 -10.54
N ILE A 59 3.49 1.04 -9.98
CA ILE A 59 4.57 0.42 -10.76
C ILE A 59 4.05 -0.78 -11.57
N ALA A 60 3.23 -1.64 -10.95
CA ALA A 60 2.62 -2.78 -11.63
C ALA A 60 1.68 -2.35 -12.76
N MET A 61 0.93 -1.26 -12.58
CA MET A 61 0.06 -0.69 -13.61
C MET A 61 0.87 -0.15 -14.79
N ILE A 62 1.94 0.61 -14.52
CA ILE A 62 2.87 1.09 -15.56
C ILE A 62 3.50 -0.09 -16.31
N ALA A 63 3.83 -1.18 -15.60
CA ALA A 63 4.33 -2.43 -16.18
C ALA A 63 3.31 -3.08 -17.12
N ALA A 64 2.07 -3.23 -16.64
CA ALA A 64 0.99 -3.88 -17.36
C ALA A 64 0.63 -3.12 -18.65
N LEU A 65 0.67 -1.79 -18.59
CA LEU A 65 0.44 -0.91 -19.73
C LEU A 65 1.65 -0.82 -20.69
N LYS A 66 2.74 -1.55 -20.41
CA LYS A 66 4.01 -1.53 -21.17
C LYS A 66 4.54 -0.10 -21.34
N GLN A 67 4.25 0.78 -20.39
CA GLN A 67 4.70 2.18 -20.41
C GLN A 67 6.17 2.32 -20.04
N PHE A 68 6.83 1.25 -19.60
CA PHE A 68 8.28 1.22 -19.50
C PHE A 68 8.88 1.22 -20.91
N ALA A 69 9.16 2.40 -21.43
CA ALA A 69 10.11 2.58 -22.52
C ALA A 69 11.51 2.28 -21.98
N PHE A 70 11.94 1.02 -22.08
CA PHE A 70 13.35 0.69 -21.95
C PHE A 70 14.05 1.11 -23.25
N PRO A 71 15.15 1.87 -23.20
CA PRO A 71 15.93 2.23 -24.38
C PRO A 71 16.57 1.01 -25.05
#